data_AF-A0A7Y4ZGS8-F1
#
_entry.id   AF-A0A7Y4ZGS8-F1
#
_cell.length_a   1.000
_cell.length_b   1.000
_cell.length_c   1.000
_cell.angle_alpha   90.00
_cell.angle_beta   90.00
_cell.angle_gamma   90.00
#
_symmetry.space_group_name_H-M   'P 1'
#
loop_
_entity.id
_entity.type
_entity.pdbx_description
1 polymer ?
#
loop_
_entity_poly.entity_id
_entity_poly.type
_entity_poly.pdbx_seq_one_letter_code
_entity_poly.pdbx_strand_id
1 'polypeptide(L)'
;MSSIKFNEADLKFGAVREVDGASVTILAEHLSRRHSNVEYAVELGSFVLLASSQSDLVATVSSIKMQEVTEKGDHIERKLVVCTLVGFLRDGTKFERGIERYPTVGSDAHLMTAAALNAMFTSTEETLDVGDRCQRGGGKEQVLIDKMFGRHTAVLGTSGAGKSWTVASLLQAAMGRLPHTHIVFFDLHDEYRSAFPEVFDRLSRKVRHIPSAALKIPHWCLNSEEIEALFLSRESTAANQSALVKSVIKELREPAGKKAGLADSIISVDTPVYFPFDEFLERLKHLDTEMVAGAKTEKQGQWHGKLSNLVTRMESRLGVALLRRDNA
;
A
#
# COMPACT_ATOMS: atom_id res chain seq x y z
N MET A 1 -32.62 17.14 -14.32
CA MET A 1 -31.15 17.01 -14.43
C MET A 1 -30.77 17.35 -15.85
N SER A 2 -30.01 18.42 -16.07
CA SER A 2 -29.48 18.74 -17.39
C SER A 2 -28.64 17.57 -17.89
N SER A 3 -28.85 17.10 -19.11
CA SER A 3 -28.01 16.08 -19.74
C SER A 3 -26.56 16.58 -19.76
N ILE A 4 -25.66 15.89 -19.05
CA ILE A 4 -24.23 16.22 -19.06
C ILE A 4 -23.70 15.96 -20.46
N LYS A 5 -23.13 16.99 -21.09
CA LYS A 5 -22.50 16.88 -22.40
C LYS A 5 -20.99 16.70 -22.24
N PHE A 6 -20.44 15.75 -22.98
CA PHE A 6 -19.02 15.42 -22.94
C PHE A 6 -18.23 16.11 -24.06
N ASN A 7 -18.89 16.49 -25.16
CA ASN A 7 -18.31 17.01 -26.39
C ASN A 7 -18.79 18.44 -26.70
N GLU A 8 -18.60 19.36 -25.76
CA GLU A 8 -18.97 20.77 -25.98
C GLU A 8 -18.21 21.34 -27.18
N ALA A 9 -18.94 21.93 -28.13
CA ALA A 9 -18.38 22.37 -29.42
C ALA A 9 -17.36 23.51 -29.25
N ASP A 10 -17.55 24.37 -28.26
CA ASP A 10 -16.61 25.43 -27.90
C ASP A 10 -15.34 24.90 -27.23
N LEU A 11 -15.33 23.64 -26.76
CA LEU A 11 -14.16 22.96 -26.19
C LEU A 11 -13.40 22.07 -27.18
N LYS A 12 -13.81 22.02 -28.46
CA LYS A 12 -12.99 21.42 -29.53
C LYS A 12 -11.64 22.14 -29.61
N PHE A 13 -10.54 21.41 -29.51
CA PHE A 13 -9.20 21.98 -29.51
C PHE A 13 -8.29 21.45 -30.63
N GLY A 14 -8.69 20.38 -31.32
CA GLY A 14 -7.93 19.81 -32.41
C GLY A 14 -8.61 18.60 -33.04
N ALA A 15 -7.85 17.87 -33.85
CA ALA A 15 -8.29 16.62 -34.46
C ALA A 15 -7.19 15.56 -34.43
N VAL A 16 -7.59 14.30 -34.38
CA VAL A 16 -6.69 13.14 -34.41
C VAL A 16 -5.94 13.12 -35.74
N ARG A 17 -4.61 13.14 -35.68
CA ARG A 17 -3.74 13.09 -36.86
C ARG A 17 -3.13 11.70 -37.07
N GLU A 18 -2.85 11.00 -35.98
CA GLU A 18 -2.19 9.70 -36.00
C GLU A 18 -2.74 8.83 -34.87
N VAL A 19 -2.86 7.54 -35.14
CA VAL A 19 -3.28 6.53 -34.17
C VAL A 19 -2.26 5.40 -34.22
N ASP A 20 -1.45 5.35 -33.19
CA ASP A 20 -0.57 4.24 -32.87
C ASP A 20 -1.25 3.41 -31.76
N GLY A 21 -1.14 2.09 -31.76
CA GLY A 21 -1.97 1.22 -30.91
C GLY A 21 -1.97 1.59 -29.42
N ALA A 22 -0.89 2.20 -28.92
CA ALA A 22 -0.79 2.68 -27.54
C ALA A 22 -0.97 4.20 -27.36
N SER A 23 -0.97 4.98 -28.45
CA SER A 23 -0.99 6.44 -28.38
C SER A 23 -1.68 7.12 -29.57
N VAL A 24 -2.34 8.23 -29.31
CA VAL A 24 -3.02 9.03 -30.32
C VAL A 24 -2.36 10.39 -30.38
N THR A 25 -1.93 10.82 -31.56
CA THR A 25 -1.42 12.17 -31.78
C THR A 25 -2.52 13.06 -32.30
N ILE A 26 -2.79 14.14 -31.58
CA ILE A 26 -3.76 15.17 -31.94
C ILE A 26 -2.99 16.37 -32.47
N LEU A 27 -3.40 16.86 -33.64
CA LEU A 27 -2.98 18.17 -34.10
C LEU A 27 -3.91 19.21 -33.47
N ALA A 28 -3.38 19.97 -32.51
CA ALA A 28 -4.13 20.97 -31.78
C ALA A 28 -4.13 22.30 -32.56
N GLU A 29 -5.32 22.84 -32.78
CA GLU A 29 -5.51 24.22 -33.26
C GLU A 29 -5.33 25.20 -32.09
N HIS A 30 -5.81 24.80 -30.91
CA HIS A 30 -5.74 25.57 -29.68
C HIS A 30 -5.27 24.70 -28.52
N LEU A 31 -4.52 25.28 -27.57
CA LEU A 31 -4.11 24.59 -26.33
C LEU A 31 -4.95 25.03 -25.12
N SER A 32 -5.80 26.04 -25.27
CA SER A 32 -6.84 26.36 -24.30
C SER A 32 -8.11 26.80 -25.01
N ARG A 33 -9.25 26.55 -24.36
CA ARG A 33 -10.59 26.94 -24.80
C ARG A 33 -11.40 27.41 -23.60
N ARG A 34 -12.39 28.26 -23.84
CA ARG A 34 -13.25 28.81 -22.78
C ARG A 34 -14.67 28.29 -22.97
N HIS A 35 -15.26 27.79 -21.88
CA HIS A 35 -16.66 27.38 -21.82
C HIS A 35 -17.28 27.93 -20.54
N SER A 36 -18.45 28.56 -20.64
CA SER A 36 -19.18 29.12 -19.48
C SER A 36 -18.30 29.98 -18.54
N ASN A 37 -17.48 30.87 -19.12
CA ASN A 37 -16.50 31.74 -18.43
C ASN A 37 -15.31 31.04 -17.75
N VAL A 38 -15.19 29.72 -17.85
CA VAL A 38 -14.05 28.95 -17.34
C VAL A 38 -13.10 28.62 -18.50
N GLU A 39 -11.80 28.84 -18.29
CA GLU A 39 -10.76 28.43 -19.23
C GLU A 39 -10.28 27.02 -18.90
N TYR A 40 -10.29 26.16 -19.91
CA TYR A 40 -9.78 24.81 -19.91
C TYR A 40 -8.54 24.76 -20.79
N ALA A 41 -7.46 24.18 -20.29
CA ALA A 41 -6.20 24.06 -21.01
C ALA A 41 -5.79 22.59 -21.19
N VAL A 42 -5.02 22.33 -22.23
CA VAL A 42 -4.35 21.04 -22.45
C VAL A 42 -3.16 21.00 -21.49
N GLU A 43 -3.26 20.16 -20.46
CA GLU A 43 -2.21 19.97 -19.45
C GLU A 43 -1.75 18.51 -19.43
N LEU A 44 -0.51 18.25 -19.00
CA LEU A 44 -0.04 16.87 -18.81
C LEU A 44 -0.93 16.16 -17.76
N GLY A 45 -1.39 14.96 -18.09
CA GLY A 45 -2.34 14.20 -17.27
C GLY A 45 -3.79 14.69 -17.35
N SER A 46 -4.09 15.72 -18.15
CA SER A 46 -5.47 16.13 -18.40
C SER A 46 -6.24 15.05 -19.21
N PHE A 47 -7.54 14.90 -18.95
CA PHE A 47 -8.41 14.01 -19.72
C PHE A 47 -9.00 14.79 -20.89
N VAL A 48 -9.00 14.16 -22.06
CA VAL A 48 -9.59 14.68 -23.29
C VAL A 48 -10.53 13.64 -23.88
N LEU A 49 -11.56 14.13 -24.58
CA LEU A 49 -12.50 13.29 -25.31
C LEU A 49 -12.12 13.27 -26.79
N LEU A 50 -12.15 12.09 -27.41
CA LEU A 50 -12.04 11.92 -28.86
C LEU A 50 -13.41 11.51 -29.39
N ALA A 51 -14.04 12.41 -30.14
CA ALA A 51 -15.34 12.19 -30.73
C ALA A 51 -15.22 11.20 -31.90
N SER A 52 -15.89 10.06 -31.77
CA SER A 52 -15.88 9.01 -32.80
C SER A 52 -17.31 8.67 -33.18
N SER A 53 -17.51 8.25 -34.43
CA SER A 53 -18.85 7.97 -34.97
C SER A 53 -19.60 6.84 -34.25
N GLN A 54 -18.88 5.98 -33.53
CA GLN A 54 -19.46 4.81 -32.85
C GLN A 54 -19.51 4.97 -31.33
N SER A 55 -18.41 5.44 -30.72
CA SER A 55 -18.31 5.63 -29.27
C SER A 55 -17.22 6.63 -28.94
N ASP A 56 -17.54 7.65 -28.16
CA ASP A 56 -16.55 8.64 -27.73
C ASP A 56 -15.51 7.98 -26.83
N LEU A 57 -14.24 8.29 -27.10
CA LEU A 57 -13.11 7.75 -26.35
C LEU A 57 -12.58 8.78 -25.37
N VAL A 58 -12.03 8.30 -24.26
CA VAL A 58 -11.36 9.12 -23.26
C VAL A 58 -9.87 8.79 -23.29
N ALA A 59 -9.06 9.83 -23.40
CA ALA A 59 -7.60 9.72 -23.37
C ALA A 59 -7.00 10.66 -22.33
N THR A 60 -5.80 10.35 -21.85
CA THR A 60 -4.99 11.25 -21.00
C THR A 60 -3.86 11.84 -21.81
N VAL A 61 -3.61 13.14 -21.63
CA VAL A 61 -2.49 13.83 -22.28
C VAL A 61 -1.17 13.37 -21.67
N SER A 62 -0.30 12.80 -22.51
CA SER A 62 1.00 12.24 -22.13
C SER A 62 2.16 13.14 -22.54
N SER A 63 2.01 13.93 -23.61
CA SER A 63 3.03 14.88 -24.07
C SER A 63 2.41 16.02 -24.87
N ILE A 64 2.98 17.22 -24.76
CA ILE A 64 2.64 18.40 -25.56
C ILE A 64 3.93 18.87 -26.23
N LYS A 65 3.91 18.99 -27.56
CA LYS A 65 5.07 19.41 -28.37
C LYS A 65 4.67 20.56 -29.28
N MET A 66 5.52 21.56 -29.39
CA MET A 66 5.44 22.60 -30.41
C MET A 66 6.58 22.38 -31.41
N GLN A 67 6.26 22.34 -32.68
CA GLN A 67 7.21 22.15 -33.76
C GLN A 67 7.03 23.25 -34.79
N GLU A 68 8.12 23.94 -35.13
CA GLU A 68 8.15 24.84 -36.28
C GLU A 68 8.46 24.02 -37.52
N VAL A 69 7.56 24.05 -38.50
CA VAL A 69 7.74 23.38 -39.79
C VAL A 69 7.71 24.43 -40.87
N THR A 70 8.75 24.47 -41.70
CA THR A 70 8.77 25.32 -42.88
C THR A 70 8.03 24.63 -44.02
N GLU A 71 6.86 25.15 -44.40
CA GLU A 71 6.12 24.70 -45.58
C GLU A 71 6.01 25.85 -46.58
N LYS A 72 6.47 25.61 -47.81
CA LYS A 72 6.41 26.59 -48.92
C LYS A 72 7.04 27.96 -48.61
N GLY A 73 8.01 28.02 -47.69
CA GLY A 73 8.70 29.25 -47.30
C GLY A 73 8.11 29.96 -46.09
N ASP A 74 6.93 29.54 -45.60
CA ASP A 74 6.33 30.05 -44.37
C ASP A 74 6.67 29.13 -43.18
N HIS A 75 6.92 29.74 -42.02
CA HIS A 75 7.10 29.03 -40.76
C HIS A 75 5.73 28.78 -40.13
N ILE A 76 5.31 27.51 -40.09
CA ILE A 76 4.04 27.10 -39.47
C ILE A 76 4.35 26.41 -38.14
N GLU A 77 3.78 26.95 -37.06
CA GLU A 77 3.83 26.32 -35.74
C GLU A 77 2.77 25.21 -35.65
N ARG A 78 3.21 23.98 -35.43
CA ARG A 78 2.35 22.81 -35.20
C ARG A 78 2.38 22.42 -33.74
N LYS A 79 1.20 22.31 -33.14
CA LYS A 79 1.01 21.90 -31.75
C LYS A 79 0.54 20.44 -31.77
N LEU A 80 1.40 19.54 -31.31
CA LEU A 80 1.11 18.11 -31.27
C LEU A 80 0.87 17.69 -29.82
N VAL A 81 -0.27 17.06 -29.57
CA VAL A 81 -0.65 16.54 -28.26
C VAL A 81 -0.73 15.03 -28.37
N VAL A 82 0.16 14.33 -27.66
CA VAL A 82 0.17 12.87 -27.61
C VAL A 82 -0.65 12.44 -26.41
N CYS A 83 -1.63 11.58 -26.65
CA CYS A 83 -2.53 11.06 -25.62
C CYS A 83 -2.45 9.53 -25.54
N THR A 84 -2.66 9.00 -24.34
CA THR A 84 -2.82 7.57 -24.10
C THR A 84 -4.31 7.27 -23.89
N LEU A 85 -4.85 6.31 -24.65
CA LEU A 85 -6.25 5.91 -24.54
C LEU A 85 -6.48 5.18 -23.20
N VAL A 86 -7.53 5.57 -22.47
CA VAL A 86 -7.86 5.02 -21.14
C VAL A 86 -9.15 4.20 -21.17
N GLY A 87 -10.14 4.69 -21.91
CA GLY A 87 -11.47 4.11 -21.90
C GLY A 87 -12.38 4.70 -22.96
N PHE A 88 -13.66 4.35 -22.88
CA PHE A 88 -14.72 4.87 -23.75
C PHE A 88 -15.99 5.17 -22.95
N LEU A 89 -16.87 5.99 -23.53
CA LEU A 89 -18.19 6.27 -22.98
C LEU A 89 -19.22 5.35 -23.65
N ARG A 90 -19.72 4.36 -22.93
CA ARG A 90 -20.88 3.56 -23.33
C ARG A 90 -22.14 4.42 -23.26
N ASP A 91 -22.95 4.38 -24.32
CA ASP A 91 -24.20 5.13 -24.44
C ASP A 91 -24.03 6.66 -24.19
N GLY A 92 -22.83 7.19 -24.46
CA GLY A 92 -22.48 8.60 -24.30
C GLY A 92 -22.43 9.12 -22.87
N THR A 93 -22.56 8.25 -21.85
CA THR A 93 -22.67 8.69 -20.44
C THR A 93 -21.87 7.85 -19.45
N LYS A 94 -21.72 6.55 -19.68
CA LYS A 94 -21.06 5.64 -18.74
C LYS A 94 -19.63 5.34 -19.16
N PHE A 95 -18.67 5.72 -18.32
CA PHE A 95 -17.27 5.43 -18.57
C PHE A 95 -16.93 3.95 -18.32
N GLU A 96 -16.28 3.31 -19.29
CA GLU A 96 -15.74 1.96 -19.18
C GLU A 96 -14.25 1.95 -19.53
N ARG A 97 -13.47 1.22 -18.73
CA ARG A 97 -12.03 1.07 -18.95
C ARG A 97 -11.76 0.08 -20.08
N GLY A 98 -10.68 0.32 -20.82
CA GLY A 98 -10.29 -0.48 -21.97
C GLY A 98 -10.73 0.16 -23.29
N ILE A 99 -10.25 -0.39 -24.40
CA ILE A 99 -10.49 0.17 -25.73
C ILE A 99 -11.27 -0.87 -26.53
N GLU A 100 -12.54 -0.60 -26.81
CA GLU A 100 -13.32 -1.46 -27.72
C GLU A 100 -12.90 -1.21 -29.16
N ARG A 101 -12.69 0.07 -29.53
CA ARG A 101 -12.32 0.51 -30.87
C ARG A 101 -11.41 1.73 -30.79
N TYR A 102 -10.50 1.82 -31.75
CA TYR A 102 -9.60 2.96 -31.89
C TYR A 102 -10.31 4.15 -32.57
N PRO A 103 -9.89 5.40 -32.30
CA PRO A 103 -10.42 6.55 -33.01
C PRO A 103 -9.98 6.50 -34.48
N THR A 104 -10.72 7.17 -35.35
CA THR A 104 -10.29 7.36 -36.73
C THR A 104 -9.45 8.63 -36.86
N VAL A 105 -8.51 8.64 -37.81
CA VAL A 105 -7.84 9.88 -38.20
C VAL A 105 -8.88 10.89 -38.67
N GLY A 106 -8.78 12.12 -38.16
CA GLY A 106 -9.74 13.20 -38.37
C GLY A 106 -10.82 13.30 -37.28
N SER A 107 -10.87 12.38 -36.31
CA SER A 107 -11.79 12.48 -35.17
C SER A 107 -11.53 13.76 -34.37
N ASP A 108 -12.59 14.45 -33.96
CA ASP A 108 -12.48 15.69 -33.21
C ASP A 108 -12.02 15.44 -31.77
N ALA A 109 -11.14 16.30 -31.26
CA ALA A 109 -10.65 16.23 -29.89
C ALA A 109 -11.22 17.40 -29.07
N HIS A 110 -11.80 17.08 -27.91
CA HIS A 110 -12.45 18.04 -27.01
C HIS A 110 -11.80 18.03 -25.62
N LEU A 111 -11.68 19.22 -25.03
CA LEU A 111 -11.41 19.36 -23.60
C LEU A 111 -12.65 18.98 -22.81
N MET A 112 -12.46 18.38 -21.64
CA MET A 112 -13.57 17.92 -20.79
C MET A 112 -13.91 18.95 -19.72
N THR A 113 -15.21 19.18 -19.53
CA THR A 113 -15.69 20.04 -18.43
C THR A 113 -15.54 19.33 -17.08
N ALA A 114 -15.50 20.13 -16.01
CA ALA A 114 -15.65 19.69 -14.63
C ALA A 114 -16.81 18.69 -14.43
N ALA A 115 -17.97 19.01 -14.99
CA ALA A 115 -19.18 18.20 -14.86
C ALA A 115 -19.04 16.85 -15.59
N ALA A 116 -18.46 16.84 -16.79
CA ALA A 116 -18.18 15.62 -17.55
C ALA A 116 -17.21 14.70 -16.81
N LEU A 117 -16.10 15.24 -16.29
CA LEU A 117 -15.13 14.47 -15.50
C LEU A 117 -15.76 13.88 -14.25
N ASN A 118 -16.50 14.69 -13.49
CA ASN A 118 -17.19 14.20 -12.30
C ASN A 118 -18.20 13.09 -12.62
N ALA A 119 -18.94 13.19 -13.73
CA ALA A 119 -19.87 12.16 -14.15
C ALA A 119 -19.17 10.82 -14.44
N MET A 120 -17.98 10.83 -15.04
CA MET A 120 -17.23 9.60 -15.35
C MET A 120 -16.74 8.86 -14.11
N PHE A 121 -16.34 9.61 -13.08
CA PHE A 121 -15.74 9.06 -11.88
C PHE A 121 -16.71 8.93 -10.71
N THR A 122 -17.97 9.34 -10.88
CA THR A 122 -19.00 9.14 -9.85
C THR A 122 -19.26 7.65 -9.70
N SER A 123 -19.01 7.12 -8.50
CA SER A 123 -19.34 5.75 -8.14
C SER A 123 -20.67 5.68 -7.41
N THR A 124 -21.39 4.57 -7.54
CA THR A 124 -22.52 4.22 -6.69
C THR A 124 -22.10 3.58 -5.36
N GLU A 125 -20.84 3.14 -5.27
CA GLU A 125 -20.26 2.56 -4.06
C GLU A 125 -19.76 3.65 -3.09
N GLU A 126 -19.50 3.28 -1.83
CA GLU A 126 -18.93 4.24 -0.86
C GLU A 126 -17.51 4.65 -1.25
N THR A 127 -17.30 5.96 -1.32
CA THR A 127 -16.03 6.57 -1.65
C THR A 127 -15.46 7.39 -0.50
N LEU A 128 -14.15 7.58 -0.56
CA LEU A 128 -13.39 8.43 0.32
C LEU A 128 -12.68 9.52 -0.47
N ASP A 129 -12.88 10.77 -0.08
CA ASP A 129 -12.19 11.91 -0.65
C ASP A 129 -10.73 11.92 -0.18
N VAL A 130 -9.79 11.82 -1.11
CA VAL A 130 -8.34 11.78 -0.83
C VAL A 130 -7.60 13.04 -1.27
N GLY A 131 -8.27 13.92 -2.01
CA GLY A 131 -7.69 15.17 -2.49
C GLY A 131 -8.56 15.86 -3.52
N ASP A 132 -7.97 16.80 -4.23
CA ASP A 132 -8.57 17.46 -5.39
C ASP A 132 -7.90 16.96 -6.67
N ARG A 133 -8.67 16.86 -7.76
CA ARG A 133 -8.07 16.53 -9.07
C ARG A 133 -7.20 17.68 -9.54
N CYS A 134 -6.05 17.35 -10.12
CA CYS A 134 -5.14 18.35 -10.70
C CYS A 134 -5.81 19.18 -11.80
N GLN A 135 -6.75 18.59 -12.54
CA GLN A 135 -7.50 19.30 -13.57
C GLN A 135 -8.42 20.34 -12.96
N ARG A 136 -8.32 21.57 -13.47
CA ARG A 136 -9.11 22.70 -12.97
C ARG A 136 -10.60 22.42 -13.06
N GLY A 137 -11.29 22.49 -11.93
CA GLY A 137 -12.71 22.17 -11.82
C GLY A 137 -13.03 20.67 -11.80
N GLY A 138 -12.04 19.79 -11.87
CA GLY A 138 -12.22 18.33 -11.88
C GLY A 138 -12.78 17.71 -10.59
N GLY A 139 -13.13 18.52 -9.59
CA GLY A 139 -13.76 18.06 -8.35
C GLY A 139 -12.82 17.33 -7.40
N LYS A 140 -13.42 16.60 -6.45
CA LYS A 140 -12.71 15.78 -5.47
C LYS A 140 -12.20 14.50 -6.12
N GLU A 141 -10.99 14.11 -5.77
CA GLU A 141 -10.46 12.79 -6.09
C GLU A 141 -10.94 11.80 -5.04
N GLN A 142 -11.55 10.71 -5.51
CA GLN A 142 -12.28 9.76 -4.69
C GLN A 142 -11.76 8.35 -4.92
N VAL A 143 -11.55 7.61 -3.82
CA VAL A 143 -11.17 6.21 -3.85
C VAL A 143 -12.28 5.35 -3.26
N LEU A 144 -12.46 4.16 -3.80
CA LEU A 144 -13.47 3.21 -3.31
C LEU A 144 -12.99 2.60 -1.99
N ILE A 145 -13.78 2.77 -0.93
CA ILE A 145 -13.40 2.38 0.43
C ILE A 145 -13.07 0.88 0.49
N ASP A 146 -13.97 0.04 -0.03
CA ASP A 146 -13.81 -1.41 -0.02
C ASP A 146 -12.60 -1.88 -0.82
N LYS A 147 -12.30 -1.23 -1.95
CA LYS A 147 -11.12 -1.61 -2.76
C LYS A 147 -9.83 -1.14 -2.12
N MET A 148 -9.84 -0.02 -1.41
CA MET A 148 -8.65 0.52 -0.76
C MET A 148 -8.30 -0.21 0.53
N PHE A 149 -9.29 -0.48 1.39
CA PHE A 149 -9.08 -1.08 2.71
C PHE A 149 -9.36 -2.58 2.74
N GLY A 150 -10.20 -3.11 1.84
CA GLY A 150 -10.44 -4.55 1.70
C GLY A 150 -9.35 -5.28 0.91
N ARG A 151 -8.40 -4.55 0.30
CA ARG A 151 -7.22 -5.09 -0.38
C ARG A 151 -5.95 -4.44 0.17
N HIS A 152 -4.80 -4.97 -0.23
CA HIS A 152 -3.51 -4.34 0.08
C HIS A 152 -3.29 -3.10 -0.79
N THR A 153 -2.96 -1.98 -0.15
CA THR A 153 -2.64 -0.70 -0.80
C THR A 153 -1.21 -0.30 -0.48
N ALA A 154 -0.47 0.20 -1.49
CA ALA A 154 0.88 0.72 -1.33
C ALA A 154 0.95 2.18 -1.75
N VAL A 155 1.51 3.04 -0.90
CA VAL A 155 1.82 4.45 -1.22
C VAL A 155 3.30 4.57 -1.52
N LEU A 156 3.64 4.82 -2.79
CA LEU A 156 5.01 4.85 -3.29
C LEU A 156 5.38 6.26 -3.76
N GLY A 157 6.64 6.65 -3.56
CA GLY A 157 7.15 7.95 -3.99
C GLY A 157 8.58 8.19 -3.53
N THR A 158 9.29 9.09 -4.21
CA THR A 158 10.64 9.52 -3.79
C THR A 158 10.57 10.32 -2.49
N SER A 159 11.71 10.57 -1.85
CA SER A 159 11.78 11.46 -0.68
C SER A 159 11.29 12.86 -1.06
N GLY A 160 10.42 13.45 -0.24
CA GLY A 160 9.79 14.74 -0.54
C GLY A 160 8.56 14.69 -1.46
N ALA A 161 8.22 13.54 -2.07
CA ALA A 161 7.06 13.42 -2.96
C ALA A 161 5.69 13.42 -2.25
N GLY A 162 5.66 13.60 -0.92
CA GLY A 162 4.42 13.67 -0.15
C GLY A 162 3.89 12.33 0.40
N LYS A 163 4.68 11.25 0.46
CA LYS A 163 4.24 9.95 1.01
C LYS A 163 3.56 10.06 2.39
N SER A 164 4.25 10.67 3.36
CA SER A 164 3.73 10.81 4.73
C SER A 164 2.48 11.70 4.78
N TRP A 165 2.44 12.73 3.93
CA TRP A 165 1.26 13.59 3.78
C TRP A 165 0.06 12.79 3.23
N THR A 166 0.25 12.01 2.16
CA THR A 166 -0.79 11.16 1.58
C THR A 166 -1.34 10.16 2.60
N VAL A 167 -0.47 9.51 3.38
CA VAL A 167 -0.89 8.58 4.43
C VAL A 167 -1.69 9.31 5.52
N ALA A 168 -1.21 10.46 6.00
CA ALA A 168 -1.91 11.23 7.03
C ALA A 168 -3.27 11.77 6.55
N SER A 169 -3.35 12.27 5.32
CA SER A 169 -4.59 12.73 4.69
C SER A 169 -5.58 11.58 4.54
N LEU A 170 -5.13 10.41 4.13
CA LEU A 170 -5.96 9.22 4.01
C LEU A 170 -6.55 8.80 5.36
N LEU A 171 -5.73 8.74 6.41
CA LEU A 171 -6.18 8.39 7.75
C LEU A 171 -7.23 9.38 8.27
N GLN A 172 -7.01 10.68 8.07
CA GLN A 172 -7.95 11.71 8.47
C GLN A 172 -9.29 11.57 7.73
N ALA A 173 -9.25 11.38 6.42
CA ALA A 173 -10.43 11.18 5.60
C ALA A 173 -11.19 9.94 6.04
N ALA A 174 -10.50 8.78 6.12
CA ALA A 174 -11.10 7.50 6.49
C ALA A 174 -11.85 7.62 7.83
N MET A 175 -11.26 8.31 8.79
CA MET A 175 -11.84 8.43 10.12
C MET A 175 -13.00 9.41 10.23
N GLY A 176 -13.02 10.44 9.39
CA GLY A 176 -14.17 11.34 9.24
C GLY A 176 -15.37 10.62 8.63
N ARG A 177 -15.14 9.65 7.73
CA ARG A 177 -16.20 8.95 7.00
C ARG A 177 -16.62 7.62 7.63
N LEU A 178 -15.71 6.93 8.34
CA LEU A 178 -15.90 5.57 8.86
C LEU A 178 -15.96 5.57 10.41
N PRO A 179 -17.17 5.45 10.99
CA PRO A 179 -17.36 5.56 12.43
C PRO A 179 -16.77 4.40 13.24
N HIS A 180 -16.62 3.21 12.65
CA HIS A 180 -16.21 1.98 13.34
C HIS A 180 -14.82 1.46 12.94
N THR A 181 -13.95 2.34 12.43
CA THR A 181 -12.61 1.95 12.01
C THR A 181 -11.64 1.82 13.18
N HIS A 182 -10.87 0.74 13.17
CA HIS A 182 -9.72 0.52 14.05
C HIS A 182 -8.44 0.48 13.22
N ILE A 183 -7.45 1.30 13.60
CA ILE A 183 -6.20 1.44 12.87
C ILE A 183 -5.05 1.14 13.83
N VAL A 184 -4.16 0.23 13.44
CA VAL A 184 -2.87 0.05 14.10
C VAL A 184 -1.81 0.69 13.22
N PHE A 185 -1.15 1.72 13.75
CA PHE A 185 -0.21 2.54 12.99
C PHE A 185 1.19 2.38 13.53
N PHE A 186 2.04 1.67 12.79
CA PHE A 186 3.44 1.45 13.10
C PHE A 186 4.30 2.58 12.53
N ASP A 187 4.77 3.48 13.40
CA ASP A 187 5.55 4.66 13.03
C ASP A 187 7.04 4.38 13.22
N LEU A 188 7.65 3.70 12.26
CA LEU A 188 9.04 3.23 12.37
C LEU A 188 10.09 4.36 12.39
N HIS A 189 9.72 5.55 11.90
CA HIS A 189 10.59 6.72 11.82
C HIS A 189 10.19 7.84 12.80
N ASP A 190 9.12 7.64 13.57
CA ASP A 190 8.58 8.62 14.54
C ASP A 190 8.22 9.99 13.92
N GLU A 191 7.81 10.01 12.65
CA GLU A 191 7.53 11.23 11.88
C GLU A 191 6.06 11.70 11.98
N TYR A 192 5.12 10.81 12.29
CA TYR A 192 3.70 11.10 12.09
C TYR A 192 3.05 11.74 13.32
N ARG A 193 3.37 11.23 14.52
CA ARG A 193 2.80 11.76 15.78
C ARG A 193 3.10 13.25 15.95
N SER A 194 4.33 13.65 15.65
CA SER A 194 4.83 15.02 15.78
C SER A 194 4.30 15.94 14.68
N ALA A 195 4.18 15.44 13.44
CA ALA A 195 3.66 16.21 12.31
C ALA A 195 2.14 16.46 12.40
N PHE A 196 1.39 15.56 13.04
CA PHE A 196 -0.07 15.62 13.10
C PHE A 196 -0.63 15.32 14.52
N PRO A 197 -0.25 16.07 15.56
CA PRO A 197 -0.61 15.75 16.95
C PRO A 197 -2.12 15.76 17.18
N GLU A 198 -2.82 16.79 16.68
CA GLU A 198 -4.27 16.93 16.82
C GLU A 198 -5.04 15.77 16.18
N VAL A 199 -4.50 15.23 15.08
CA VAL A 199 -5.02 14.05 14.40
C VAL A 199 -4.93 12.88 15.38
N PHE A 200 -3.75 12.50 15.86
CA PHE A 200 -3.64 11.37 16.78
C PHE A 200 -4.40 11.54 18.10
N ASP A 201 -4.50 12.76 18.64
CA ASP A 201 -5.21 13.01 19.90
C ASP A 201 -6.72 12.84 19.74
N ARG A 202 -7.30 13.44 18.69
CA ARG A 202 -8.72 13.26 18.33
C ARG A 202 -9.06 11.80 18.03
N LEU A 203 -8.08 11.06 17.53
CA LEU A 203 -8.25 9.73 16.97
C LEU A 203 -7.78 8.62 17.90
N SER A 204 -7.30 8.96 19.11
CA SER A 204 -6.73 8.05 20.11
C SER A 204 -7.59 6.82 20.44
N ARG A 205 -8.92 6.91 20.33
CA ARG A 205 -9.85 5.78 20.54
C ARG A 205 -9.91 4.78 19.38
N LYS A 206 -9.56 5.22 18.18
CA LYS A 206 -9.65 4.44 16.93
C LYS A 206 -8.27 4.09 16.37
N VAL A 207 -7.23 4.88 16.67
CA VAL A 207 -5.87 4.71 16.19
C VAL A 207 -4.96 4.33 17.34
N ARG A 208 -4.41 3.12 17.28
CA ARG A 208 -3.29 2.69 18.11
C ARG A 208 -1.98 3.05 17.39
N HIS A 209 -1.43 4.22 17.73
CA HIS A 209 -0.09 4.62 17.30
C HIS A 209 0.98 3.88 18.10
N ILE A 210 1.94 3.29 17.39
CA ILE A 210 3.07 2.55 17.97
C ILE A 210 4.34 3.22 17.45
N PRO A 211 5.01 4.06 18.28
CA PRO A 211 6.29 4.65 17.91
C PRO A 211 7.38 3.57 17.85
N SER A 212 8.47 3.88 17.14
CA SER A 212 9.58 2.97 16.90
C SER A 212 10.13 2.37 18.21
N ALA A 213 10.34 3.21 19.23
CA ALA A 213 10.85 2.77 20.53
C ALA A 213 9.88 1.90 21.35
N ALA A 214 8.56 1.98 21.07
CA ALA A 214 7.54 1.16 21.74
C ALA A 214 7.20 -0.11 20.96
N LEU A 215 7.70 -0.28 19.74
CA LEU A 215 7.49 -1.47 18.94
C LEU A 215 8.25 -2.65 19.55
N LYS A 216 7.54 -3.40 20.40
CA LYS A 216 8.04 -4.62 21.02
C LYS A 216 7.09 -5.77 20.73
N ILE A 217 7.63 -6.85 20.21
CA ILE A 217 6.93 -8.11 19.98
C ILE A 217 7.16 -9.00 21.21
N PRO A 218 6.10 -9.42 21.91
CA PRO A 218 6.25 -10.41 22.96
C PRO A 218 6.77 -11.73 22.40
N HIS A 219 7.85 -12.26 22.98
CA HIS A 219 8.49 -13.48 22.47
C HIS A 219 7.56 -14.70 22.48
N TRP A 220 6.56 -14.72 23.37
CA TRP A 220 5.57 -15.79 23.44
C TRP A 220 4.49 -15.74 22.35
N CYS A 221 4.36 -14.61 21.64
CA CYS A 221 3.50 -14.52 20.46
C CYS A 221 4.14 -15.11 19.21
N LEU A 222 5.44 -15.42 19.26
CA LEU A 222 6.14 -16.02 18.14
C LEU A 222 5.75 -17.50 18.01
N ASN A 223 5.48 -17.91 16.78
CA ASN A 223 5.29 -19.30 16.43
C ASN A 223 6.65 -20.02 16.31
N SER A 224 6.60 -21.35 16.19
CA SER A 224 7.81 -22.17 16.12
C SER A 224 8.70 -21.82 14.92
N GLU A 225 8.14 -21.59 13.72
CA GLU A 225 8.91 -21.21 12.54
C GLU A 225 9.63 -19.86 12.73
N GLU A 226 9.00 -18.88 13.37
CA GLU A 226 9.59 -17.58 13.68
C GLU A 226 10.72 -17.70 14.70
N ILE A 227 10.54 -18.51 15.75
CA ILE A 227 11.58 -18.80 16.74
C ILE A 227 12.77 -19.49 16.09
N GLU A 228 12.52 -20.46 15.20
CA GLU A 228 13.58 -21.13 14.44
C GLU A 228 14.33 -20.15 13.53
N ALA A 229 13.60 -19.31 12.79
CA ALA A 229 14.20 -18.31 11.91
C ALA A 229 15.03 -17.26 12.69
N LEU A 230 14.63 -16.94 13.91
CA LEU A 230 15.35 -16.01 14.77
C LEU A 230 16.61 -16.62 15.38
N PHE A 231 16.59 -17.90 15.78
CA PHE A 231 17.65 -18.44 16.63
C PHE A 231 18.43 -19.63 16.04
N LEU A 232 17.79 -20.47 15.21
CA LEU A 232 18.44 -21.65 14.64
C LEU A 232 19.23 -21.32 13.37
N SER A 233 20.34 -22.04 13.16
CA SER A 233 21.15 -21.96 11.93
C SER A 233 20.72 -23.09 10.99
N ARG A 234 21.15 -23.02 9.73
CA ARG A 234 20.96 -24.09 8.75
C ARG A 234 22.04 -25.18 8.85
N GLU A 235 22.55 -25.45 10.05
CA GLU A 235 23.59 -26.46 10.28
C GLU A 235 23.02 -27.89 10.27
N SER A 236 23.89 -28.89 10.13
CA SER A 236 23.50 -30.31 10.11
C SER A 236 22.80 -30.78 11.40
N THR A 237 23.00 -30.08 12.52
CA THR A 237 22.35 -30.35 13.81
C THR A 237 21.00 -29.63 13.99
N ALA A 238 20.60 -28.79 13.04
CA ALA A 238 19.44 -27.89 13.17
C ALA A 238 18.11 -28.61 13.41
N ALA A 239 17.89 -29.76 12.75
CA ALA A 239 16.65 -30.53 12.91
C ALA A 239 16.48 -31.06 14.34
N ASN A 240 17.57 -31.57 14.92
CA ASN A 240 17.56 -32.06 16.29
C ASN A 240 17.41 -30.89 17.28
N GLN A 241 18.14 -29.80 17.08
CA GLN A 241 18.02 -28.59 17.91
C GLN A 241 16.60 -27.99 17.86
N SER A 242 15.97 -27.98 16.67
CA SER A 242 14.58 -27.57 16.49
C SER A 242 13.63 -28.41 17.34
N ALA A 243 13.73 -29.74 17.28
CA ALA A 243 12.90 -30.63 18.07
C ALA A 243 13.05 -30.38 19.59
N LEU A 244 14.28 -30.16 20.05
CA LEU A 244 14.55 -29.81 21.46
C LEU A 244 13.95 -28.46 21.85
N VAL A 245 14.20 -27.41 21.07
CA VAL A 245 13.67 -26.07 21.34
C VAL A 245 12.14 -26.11 21.44
N LYS A 246 11.50 -26.80 20.50
CA LYS A 246 10.05 -27.04 20.49
C LYS A 246 9.58 -27.75 21.76
N SER A 247 10.24 -28.82 22.19
CA SER A 247 9.83 -29.56 23.39
C SER A 247 9.95 -28.71 24.65
N VAL A 248 11.06 -27.98 24.83
CA VAL A 248 11.27 -27.13 26.00
C VAL A 248 10.26 -25.98 26.04
N ILE A 249 9.98 -25.32 24.90
CA ILE A 249 8.97 -24.26 24.84
C ILE A 249 7.59 -24.81 25.23
N LYS A 250 7.21 -25.98 24.71
CA LYS A 250 5.93 -26.60 25.05
C LYS A 250 5.83 -26.85 26.56
N GLU A 251 6.85 -27.46 27.15
CA GLU A 251 6.91 -27.74 28.60
C GLU A 251 6.75 -26.45 29.43
N LEU A 252 7.42 -25.36 29.04
CA LEU A 252 7.35 -24.08 29.76
C LEU A 252 6.03 -23.33 29.55
N ARG A 253 5.32 -23.59 28.44
CA ARG A 253 3.99 -23.02 28.17
C ARG A 253 2.88 -23.74 28.95
N GLU A 254 3.07 -25.01 29.32
CA GLU A 254 2.02 -25.81 30.00
C GLU A 254 1.49 -25.18 31.30
N PRO A 255 2.33 -24.73 32.25
CA PRO A 255 1.84 -24.11 33.48
C PRO A 255 1.05 -22.82 33.22
N ALA A 256 1.55 -21.98 32.30
CA ALA A 256 0.91 -20.71 31.95
C ALA A 256 -0.42 -20.92 31.22
N GLY A 257 -0.49 -21.89 30.29
CA GLY A 257 -1.73 -22.24 29.59
C GLY A 257 -2.78 -22.82 30.54
N LYS A 258 -2.39 -23.72 31.46
CA LYS A 258 -3.30 -24.23 32.50
C LYS A 258 -3.89 -23.09 33.35
N LYS A 259 -3.05 -22.13 33.76
CA LYS A 259 -3.49 -20.95 34.53
C LYS A 259 -4.40 -20.02 33.72
N ALA A 260 -4.22 -19.94 32.41
CA ALA A 260 -5.04 -19.13 31.50
C ALA A 260 -6.40 -19.76 31.16
N GLY A 261 -6.77 -20.89 31.78
CA GLY A 261 -8.03 -21.59 31.50
C GLY A 261 -7.99 -22.41 30.20
N LEU A 262 -6.81 -22.62 29.62
CA LEU A 262 -6.61 -23.45 28.43
C LEU A 262 -6.36 -24.93 28.79
N ALA A 263 -6.66 -25.33 30.03
CA ALA A 263 -6.35 -26.66 30.57
C ALA A 263 -6.97 -27.82 29.77
N ASP A 264 -8.13 -27.60 29.15
CA ASP A 264 -8.84 -28.59 28.32
C ASP A 264 -8.40 -28.56 26.84
N SER A 265 -7.52 -27.63 26.47
CA SER A 265 -6.98 -27.49 25.10
C SER A 265 -5.55 -28.02 25.01
N ILE A 266 -5.19 -28.59 23.86
CA ILE A 266 -3.83 -29.08 23.61
C ILE A 266 -2.89 -27.87 23.54
N ILE A 267 -2.11 -27.66 24.60
CA ILE A 267 -1.03 -26.65 24.59
C ILE A 267 0.09 -27.18 23.69
N SER A 268 0.32 -26.47 22.58
CA SER A 268 1.38 -26.75 21.62
C SER A 268 2.49 -25.70 21.71
N VAL A 269 3.54 -25.88 20.92
CA VAL A 269 4.62 -24.91 20.77
C VAL A 269 4.13 -23.58 20.21
N ASP A 270 3.03 -23.59 19.45
CA ASP A 270 2.50 -22.40 18.78
C ASP A 270 1.36 -21.72 19.56
N THR A 271 0.92 -22.31 20.70
CA THR A 271 -0.12 -21.72 21.55
C THR A 271 0.40 -20.41 22.18
N PRO A 272 -0.15 -19.22 21.88
CA PRO A 272 0.46 -17.92 22.21
C PRO A 272 0.30 -17.54 23.70
N VAL A 273 0.80 -18.38 24.59
CA VAL A 273 0.82 -18.18 26.04
C VAL A 273 2.23 -17.90 26.51
N TYR A 274 2.34 -17.05 27.53
CA TYR A 274 3.61 -16.68 28.14
C TYR A 274 4.43 -17.91 28.54
N PHE A 275 5.73 -17.87 28.29
CA PHE A 275 6.69 -18.79 28.90
C PHE A 275 7.90 -17.97 29.41
N PRO A 276 8.50 -18.34 30.55
CA PRO A 276 9.64 -17.63 31.09
C PRO A 276 10.88 -17.84 30.21
N PHE A 277 11.27 -16.80 29.46
CA PHE A 277 12.40 -16.90 28.53
C PHE A 277 13.72 -17.17 29.25
N ASP A 278 13.96 -16.59 30.42
CA ASP A 278 15.20 -16.81 31.16
C ASP A 278 15.32 -18.28 31.62
N GLU A 279 14.21 -18.90 32.07
CA GLU A 279 14.17 -20.33 32.38
C GLU A 279 14.39 -21.20 31.13
N PHE A 280 13.83 -20.79 29.99
CA PHE A 280 14.08 -21.44 28.70
C PHE A 280 15.57 -21.43 28.36
N LEU A 281 16.25 -20.29 28.50
CA LEU A 281 17.66 -20.15 28.22
C LEU A 281 18.53 -20.96 29.20
N GLU A 282 18.23 -20.89 30.50
CA GLU A 282 18.93 -21.69 31.52
C GLU A 282 18.77 -23.19 31.28
N ARG A 283 17.60 -23.64 30.83
CA ARG A 283 17.38 -25.04 30.47
C ARG A 283 18.28 -25.49 29.32
N LEU A 284 18.44 -24.66 28.29
CA LEU A 284 19.35 -24.96 27.17
C LEU A 284 20.82 -24.95 27.59
N LYS A 285 21.24 -24.00 28.43
CA LYS A 285 22.61 -23.95 29.00
C LYS A 285 22.92 -25.18 29.84
N HIS A 286 21.97 -25.63 30.65
CA HIS A 286 22.12 -26.84 31.44
C HIS A 286 22.34 -28.05 30.53
N LEU A 287 21.49 -28.26 29.51
CA LEU A 287 21.64 -29.35 28.55
C LEU A 287 22.97 -29.30 27.76
N ASP A 288 23.51 -28.10 27.52
CA ASP A 288 24.81 -27.92 26.84
C ASP A 288 26.02 -28.30 27.70
N THR A 289 25.87 -28.35 29.02
CA THR A 289 26.95 -28.61 29.99
C THR A 289 26.71 -29.85 30.84
N GLU A 290 25.55 -30.50 30.70
CA GLU A 290 25.14 -31.59 31.58
C GLU A 290 26.08 -32.80 31.46
N MET A 291 26.40 -33.36 32.62
CA MET A 291 27.08 -34.63 32.77
C MET A 291 26.08 -35.61 33.39
N VAL A 292 25.94 -36.79 32.78
CA VAL A 292 25.00 -37.82 33.22
C VAL A 292 25.75 -39.04 33.76
N ALA A 293 25.13 -39.80 34.67
CA ALA A 293 25.76 -40.98 35.23
C ALA A 293 26.12 -42.01 34.14
N GLY A 294 27.39 -42.39 34.08
CA GLY A 294 27.87 -43.50 33.26
C GLY A 294 28.17 -44.74 34.11
N ALA A 295 28.45 -45.86 33.45
CA ALA A 295 28.67 -47.15 34.12
C ALA A 295 29.91 -47.21 35.02
N LYS A 296 30.84 -46.24 34.91
CA LYS A 296 32.07 -46.17 35.70
C LYS A 296 32.44 -44.73 36.13
N THR A 297 32.18 -43.76 35.27
CA THR A 297 32.38 -42.32 35.51
C THR A 297 31.23 -41.55 34.90
N GLU A 298 31.08 -40.28 35.26
CA GLU A 298 30.15 -39.38 34.56
C GLU A 298 30.51 -39.31 33.06
N LYS A 299 29.47 -39.25 32.22
CA LYS A 299 29.58 -39.12 30.77
C LYS A 299 28.87 -37.85 30.32
N GLN A 300 29.31 -37.27 29.22
CA GLN A 300 28.64 -36.12 28.63
C GLN A 300 27.19 -36.43 28.27
N GLY A 301 26.30 -35.48 28.56
CA GLY A 301 24.89 -35.54 28.15
C GLY A 301 24.71 -35.56 26.64
N GLN A 302 23.49 -35.84 26.20
CA GLN A 302 23.17 -35.95 24.77
C GLN A 302 23.48 -34.65 24.00
N TRP A 303 23.26 -33.51 24.66
CA TRP A 303 23.35 -32.17 24.10
C TRP A 303 24.64 -31.42 24.46
N HIS A 304 25.54 -32.06 25.23
CA HIS A 304 26.75 -31.43 25.72
C HIS A 304 27.60 -30.86 24.57
N GLY A 305 27.86 -29.56 24.59
CA GLY A 305 28.60 -28.81 23.58
C GLY A 305 27.92 -28.65 22.20
N LYS A 306 26.66 -29.08 22.06
CA LYS A 306 25.90 -29.02 20.79
C LYS A 306 24.96 -27.82 20.70
N LEU A 307 24.78 -27.07 21.79
CA LEU A 307 23.87 -25.93 21.87
C LEU A 307 24.62 -24.60 22.07
N SER A 308 25.94 -24.60 22.29
CA SER A 308 26.71 -23.39 22.61
C SER A 308 26.50 -22.24 21.61
N ASN A 309 26.50 -22.54 20.30
CA ASN A 309 26.22 -21.56 19.24
C ASN A 309 24.76 -21.06 19.25
N LEU A 310 23.81 -21.89 19.65
CA LEU A 310 22.40 -21.52 19.75
C LEU A 310 22.19 -20.57 20.94
N VAL A 311 22.71 -20.93 22.11
CA VAL A 311 22.63 -20.12 23.33
C VAL A 311 23.24 -18.74 23.11
N THR A 312 24.44 -18.67 22.53
CA THR A 312 25.13 -17.40 22.24
C THR A 312 24.31 -16.50 21.30
N ARG A 313 23.67 -17.09 20.28
CA ARG A 313 22.79 -16.36 19.35
C ARG A 313 21.51 -15.86 20.01
N MET A 314 20.91 -16.69 20.87
CA MET A 314 19.76 -16.26 21.66
C MET A 314 20.15 -15.05 22.53
N GLU A 315 21.22 -15.14 23.31
CA GLU A 315 21.70 -14.05 24.18
C GLU A 315 21.95 -12.74 23.41
N SER A 316 22.63 -12.81 22.27
CA SER A 316 22.88 -11.62 21.42
C SER A 316 21.60 -11.02 20.80
N ARG A 317 20.67 -11.84 20.32
CA ARG A 317 19.43 -11.36 19.67
C ARG A 317 18.36 -10.93 20.66
N LEU A 318 18.38 -11.44 21.89
CA LEU A 318 17.48 -10.99 22.96
C LEU A 318 17.92 -9.67 23.59
N GLY A 319 19.15 -9.22 23.33
CA GLY A 319 19.58 -7.85 23.62
C GLY A 319 18.99 -6.82 22.65
N VAL A 320 18.35 -7.27 21.57
CA VAL A 320 17.73 -6.39 20.58
C VAL A 320 16.40 -5.86 21.13
N ALA A 321 16.21 -4.54 21.05
CA ALA A 321 15.09 -3.79 21.65
C ALA A 321 13.68 -4.26 21.24
N LEU A 322 13.58 -5.10 20.20
CA LEU A 322 12.32 -5.53 19.60
C LEU A 322 11.61 -6.66 20.36
N LEU A 323 12.31 -7.48 21.17
CA LEU A 323 11.69 -8.58 21.90
C LEU A 323 11.38 -8.19 23.35
N ARG A 324 10.12 -8.32 23.76
CA ARG A 324 9.68 -8.05 25.15
C ARG A 324 9.90 -9.29 26.03
N ARG A 325 10.60 -9.13 27.16
CA ARG A 325 10.86 -10.21 28.14
C ARG A 325 9.82 -10.29 29.25
N ASP A 326 9.23 -9.16 29.62
CA ASP A 326 8.40 -9.06 30.83
C ASP A 326 6.91 -9.22 30.55
N ASN A 327 6.24 -9.95 31.43
CA ASN A 327 4.81 -10.12 31.49
C ASN A 327 4.18 -8.93 32.25
N ALA A 328 4.18 -7.74 31.64
CA ALA A 328 3.47 -6.57 32.17
C ALA A 328 2.19 -6.30 31.39
#